data_AF-A0A5B0DVC9-F1
#
_entry.id   AF-A0A5B0DVC9-F1
#
_cell.length_a   1.000
_cell.length_b   1.000
_cell.length_c   1.000
_cell.angle_alpha   90.00
_cell.angle_beta   90.00
_cell.angle_gamma   90.00
#
_symmetry.space_group_name_H-M   'P 1'
#
loop_
_entity.id
_entity.type
_entity.pdbx_description
1 polymer ?
#
loop_
_entity_poly.entity_id
_entity_poly.type
_entity_poly.pdbx_seq_one_letter_code
_entity_poly.pdbx_strand_id
1 'polypeptide(L)'
;MRFFSKFLFVGCLSWVSLASHAETVKNLYQVRQPVSAQSPEVRDQATQQALDTLILRLTGDPKAVQNPGLAAVRKDPQQIISQYGFDAGPPEVLKVDFDPASTEQALRRAGLSLWGANRPSILGWWLNDSTDGSSLVGDGQASAAPLRRAAQHRGLPLRLPLADLNEQIVATAPNLEGADPAPLRGASERYNADALLAVHAREEGGQWQAKWRLWLGDQKEAGSVQGADQAALADAVLLAVTERLAPRFVVKPGASGEQLLEVQGMNLERYAALGRLLEPFGARLQSVDGDRILYRVNGSAEQLRSQLSLAKLQEVPAGQAPAPTAPVQPVADGSAPVIAPSPAPVPQLRFRW
;
A
#
# COMPACT_ATOMS: atom_id res chain seq x y z
N MET A 1 -22.78 43.24 42.32
CA MET A 1 -23.09 42.20 41.30
C MET A 1 -22.19 42.50 40.09
N ARG A 2 -20.94 42.06 39.93
CA ARG A 2 -20.23 40.77 40.09
C ARG A 2 -20.80 39.64 39.22
N PHE A 3 -20.02 39.30 38.19
CA PHE A 3 -20.02 38.15 37.28
C PHE A 3 -21.02 38.17 36.12
N PHE A 4 -20.57 38.55 34.91
CA PHE A 4 -20.97 37.92 33.63
C PHE A 4 -20.15 38.56 32.48
N SER A 5 -18.92 38.10 32.25
CA SER A 5 -18.24 38.23 30.93
C SER A 5 -16.87 37.52 30.97
N LYS A 6 -16.84 36.18 30.97
CA LYS A 6 -15.63 35.37 30.76
C LYS A 6 -15.91 33.99 30.13
N PHE A 7 -16.87 33.89 29.21
CA PHE A 7 -17.10 32.65 28.45
C PHE A 7 -17.43 32.95 26.99
N LEU A 8 -16.47 33.51 26.27
CA LEU A 8 -16.56 33.68 24.81
C LEU A 8 -15.19 33.51 24.18
N PHE A 9 -14.51 32.41 24.50
CA PHE A 9 -13.26 31.99 23.83
C PHE A 9 -13.04 30.48 23.94
N VAL A 10 -14.08 29.67 23.68
CA VAL A 10 -13.92 28.23 23.45
C VAL A 10 -14.96 27.83 22.41
N GLY A 11 -14.56 27.70 21.15
CA GLY A 11 -15.51 27.32 20.09
C GLY A 11 -15.00 27.25 18.67
N CYS A 12 -13.68 27.31 18.42
CA CYS A 12 -13.11 27.18 17.07
C CYS A 12 -11.96 26.16 16.99
N LEU A 13 -11.95 25.14 17.86
CA LEU A 13 -10.99 24.04 17.79
C LEU A 13 -11.73 22.69 17.76
N SER A 14 -12.60 22.49 16.78
CA SER A 14 -13.19 21.18 16.51
C SER A 14 -13.03 20.84 15.04
N TRP A 15 -12.31 19.74 14.82
CA TRP A 15 -12.34 18.88 13.64
C TRP A 15 -11.86 19.45 12.32
N VAL A 16 -10.54 19.57 12.21
CA VAL A 16 -9.88 19.04 11.02
C VAL A 16 -9.57 17.56 11.30
N SER A 17 -10.59 16.71 11.16
CA SER A 17 -10.34 15.28 10.98
C SER A 17 -9.67 15.12 9.64
N LEU A 18 -8.34 15.01 9.64
CA LEU A 18 -7.59 14.58 8.47
C LEU A 18 -8.18 13.23 8.04
N ALA A 19 -8.93 13.24 6.95
CA ALA A 19 -9.39 12.02 6.32
C ALA A 19 -8.14 11.23 5.94
N SER A 20 -7.84 10.16 6.68
CA SER A 20 -6.84 9.17 6.31
C SER A 20 -7.37 8.42 5.09
N HIS A 21 -7.15 9.02 3.91
CA HIS A 21 -7.33 8.29 2.66
C HIS A 21 -6.27 7.20 2.62
N ALA A 22 -6.69 5.93 2.60
CA ALA A 22 -5.86 4.86 2.07
C ALA A 22 -5.47 5.29 0.65
N GLU A 23 -4.19 5.55 0.43
CA GLU A 23 -3.73 6.14 -0.82
C GLU A 23 -3.70 5.06 -1.90
N THR A 24 -4.80 4.95 -2.65
CA THR A 24 -4.83 4.12 -3.86
C THR A 24 -3.88 4.74 -4.89
N VAL A 25 -2.93 3.95 -5.40
CA VAL A 25 -2.00 4.42 -6.44
C VAL A 25 -2.81 4.77 -7.70
N LYS A 26 -3.04 6.07 -7.93
CA LYS A 26 -3.99 6.59 -8.94
C LYS A 26 -3.64 6.28 -10.40
N ASN A 27 -2.51 5.63 -10.67
CA ASN A 27 -2.00 5.33 -12.01
C ASN A 27 -1.30 3.95 -12.07
N LEU A 28 -1.78 2.96 -11.29
CA LEU A 28 -1.12 1.66 -11.18
C LEU A 28 -0.96 0.96 -12.54
N TYR A 29 -1.95 1.11 -13.43
CA TYR A 29 -1.97 0.50 -14.77
C TYR A 29 -1.48 1.44 -15.88
N GLN A 30 -0.94 2.62 -15.53
CA GLN A 30 -0.29 3.51 -16.48
C GLN A 30 1.23 3.36 -16.34
N VAL A 31 1.90 3.03 -17.44
CA VAL A 31 3.36 2.92 -17.48
C VAL A 31 3.93 4.00 -18.37
N ARG A 32 5.08 4.54 -17.94
CA ARG A 32 5.82 5.60 -18.62
C ARG A 32 7.18 5.05 -19.01
N GLN A 33 7.47 5.03 -20.30
CA GLN A 33 8.72 4.52 -20.85
C GLN A 33 9.43 5.65 -21.61
N PRO A 34 10.66 6.02 -21.23
CA PRO A 34 11.47 6.95 -22.03
C PRO A 34 11.71 6.37 -23.42
N VAL A 35 11.57 7.20 -24.46
CA VAL A 35 11.78 6.83 -25.85
C VAL A 35 12.70 7.81 -26.56
N SER A 36 13.46 7.32 -27.53
CA SER A 36 14.37 8.13 -28.35
C SER A 36 13.68 8.75 -29.56
N ALA A 37 12.55 8.19 -29.99
CA ALA A 37 11.75 8.63 -31.13
C ALA A 37 10.34 8.04 -31.06
N GLN A 38 9.42 8.58 -31.88
CA GLN A 38 8.05 8.09 -32.00
C GLN A 38 7.85 7.04 -33.13
N SER A 39 8.94 6.47 -33.67
CA SER A 39 8.81 5.49 -34.77
C SER A 39 8.05 4.24 -34.32
N PRO A 40 7.36 3.52 -35.23
CA PRO A 40 6.64 2.31 -34.88
C PRO A 40 7.49 1.27 -34.14
N GLU A 41 8.75 1.09 -34.57
CA GLU A 41 9.68 0.11 -33.99
C GLU A 41 10.06 0.49 -32.55
N VAL A 42 10.36 1.76 -32.31
CA VAL A 42 10.69 2.25 -30.95
C VAL A 42 9.46 2.14 -30.05
N ARG A 43 8.27 2.46 -30.56
CA ARG A 43 7.01 2.33 -29.83
C ARG A 43 6.72 0.88 -29.46
N ASP A 44 6.91 -0.06 -30.38
CA ASP A 44 6.64 -1.47 -30.15
C ASP A 44 7.61 -2.04 -29.09
N GLN A 45 8.90 -1.69 -29.17
CA GLN A 45 9.88 -2.04 -28.14
C GLN A 45 9.54 -1.42 -26.78
N ALA A 46 9.19 -0.14 -26.74
CA ALA A 46 8.81 0.55 -25.52
C ALA A 46 7.51 -0.01 -24.91
N THR A 47 6.60 -0.50 -25.75
CA THR A 47 5.36 -1.19 -25.30
C THR A 47 5.68 -2.52 -24.64
N GLN A 48 6.63 -3.30 -25.17
CA GLN A 48 7.10 -4.54 -24.54
C GLN A 48 7.75 -4.25 -23.17
N GLN A 49 8.59 -3.21 -23.10
CA GLN A 49 9.20 -2.77 -21.84
C GLN A 49 8.13 -2.31 -20.83
N ALA A 50 7.13 -1.55 -21.30
CA ALA A 50 6.03 -1.10 -20.47
C ALA A 50 5.21 -2.27 -19.92
N LEU A 51 4.98 -3.31 -20.71
CA LEU A 51 4.34 -4.55 -20.27
C LEU A 51 5.16 -5.25 -19.19
N ASP A 52 6.48 -5.38 -19.37
CA ASP A 52 7.36 -6.00 -18.37
C ASP A 52 7.36 -5.21 -17.05
N THR A 53 7.43 -3.87 -17.13
CA THR A 53 7.28 -2.99 -15.96
C THR A 53 5.92 -3.19 -15.28
N LEU A 54 4.83 -3.30 -16.04
CA LEU A 54 3.49 -3.52 -15.49
C LEU A 54 3.40 -4.87 -14.77
N ILE A 55 3.91 -5.94 -15.39
CA ILE A 55 3.91 -7.29 -14.78
C ILE A 55 4.67 -7.26 -13.47
N LEU A 56 5.88 -6.69 -13.46
CA LEU A 56 6.69 -6.58 -12.25
C LEU A 56 5.99 -5.73 -11.19
N ARG A 57 5.38 -4.61 -11.58
CA ARG A 57 4.62 -3.76 -10.67
C ARG A 57 3.46 -4.51 -10.03
N LEU A 58 2.68 -5.26 -10.80
CA LEU A 58 1.48 -5.95 -10.34
C LEU A 58 1.75 -7.28 -9.64
N THR A 59 2.94 -7.84 -9.75
CA THR A 59 3.30 -9.12 -9.11
C THR A 59 4.35 -8.98 -8.02
N GLY A 60 5.22 -7.98 -8.13
CA GLY A 60 6.42 -7.82 -7.32
C GLY A 60 7.43 -8.95 -7.46
N ASP A 61 7.29 -9.81 -8.49
CA ASP A 61 8.20 -10.93 -8.77
C ASP A 61 8.89 -10.72 -10.13
N PRO A 62 10.22 -10.52 -10.15
CA PRO A 62 11.00 -10.42 -11.39
C PRO A 62 10.86 -11.64 -12.31
N LYS A 63 10.53 -12.81 -11.76
CA LYS A 63 10.33 -14.06 -12.53
C LYS A 63 8.95 -14.16 -13.17
N ALA A 64 8.04 -13.23 -12.90
CA ALA A 64 6.70 -13.20 -13.50
C ALA A 64 6.69 -12.62 -14.92
N VAL A 65 7.59 -11.67 -15.19
CA VAL A 65 8.14 -11.45 -16.55
C VAL A 65 8.66 -12.82 -17.03
N GLN A 66 8.84 -13.22 -18.27
CA GLN A 66 9.24 -14.63 -18.61
C GLN A 66 8.23 -15.75 -18.26
N ASN A 67 7.15 -15.55 -17.50
CA ASN A 67 6.14 -16.61 -17.29
C ASN A 67 5.54 -17.05 -18.65
N PRO A 68 5.58 -18.34 -19.01
CA PRO A 68 5.15 -18.82 -20.32
C PRO A 68 3.65 -18.61 -20.57
N GLY A 69 2.83 -18.55 -19.52
CA GLY A 69 1.41 -18.21 -19.60
C GLY A 69 1.13 -16.80 -20.12
N LEU A 70 2.14 -15.92 -20.17
CA LEU A 70 2.04 -14.58 -20.75
C LEU A 70 2.49 -14.50 -22.22
N ALA A 71 2.88 -15.61 -22.85
CA ALA A 71 3.40 -15.60 -24.23
C ALA A 71 2.41 -14.98 -25.24
N ALA A 72 1.11 -15.25 -25.08
CA ALA A 72 0.08 -14.67 -25.96
C ALA A 72 -0.03 -13.14 -25.79
N VAL A 73 0.04 -12.64 -24.56
CA VAL A 73 0.00 -11.21 -24.25
C VAL A 73 1.27 -10.51 -24.73
N ARG A 74 2.44 -11.15 -24.60
CA ARG A 74 3.70 -10.62 -25.14
C ARG A 74 3.67 -10.54 -26.66
N LYS A 75 3.09 -11.54 -27.32
CA LYS A 75 2.97 -11.56 -28.79
C LYS A 75 2.06 -10.44 -29.29
N ASP A 76 0.98 -10.15 -28.57
CA ASP A 76 0.04 -9.08 -28.90
C ASP A 76 -0.40 -8.31 -27.65
N PRO A 77 0.37 -7.29 -27.22
CA PRO A 77 0.02 -6.49 -26.04
C PRO A 77 -1.23 -5.63 -26.24
N GLN A 78 -1.66 -5.40 -27.48
CA GLN A 78 -2.80 -4.52 -27.79
C GLN A 78 -4.09 -5.01 -27.15
N GLN A 79 -4.20 -6.32 -26.90
CA GLN A 79 -5.38 -6.93 -26.27
C GLN A 79 -5.63 -6.47 -24.82
N ILE A 80 -4.63 -5.87 -24.15
CA ILE A 80 -4.74 -5.35 -22.78
C ILE A 80 -4.42 -3.86 -22.67
N ILE A 81 -4.17 -3.17 -23.78
CA ILE A 81 -3.89 -1.74 -23.82
C ILE A 81 -5.19 -0.99 -24.09
N SER A 82 -5.50 0.00 -23.26
CA SER A 82 -6.64 0.88 -23.50
C SER A 82 -6.28 2.07 -24.38
N GLN A 83 -5.10 2.67 -24.17
CA GLN A 83 -4.63 3.82 -24.95
C GLN A 83 -3.11 4.00 -24.83
N TYR A 84 -2.53 4.74 -25.79
CA TYR A 84 -1.17 5.24 -25.72
C TYR A 84 -1.12 6.74 -26.01
N GLY A 85 -0.08 7.40 -25.48
CA GLY A 85 0.19 8.81 -25.74
C GLY A 85 1.66 9.14 -25.57
N PHE A 86 2.08 10.31 -26.06
CA PHE A 86 3.45 10.80 -25.90
C PHE A 86 3.43 12.08 -25.08
N ASP A 87 4.24 12.13 -24.04
CA ASP A 87 4.54 13.35 -23.30
C ASP A 87 5.85 13.93 -23.86
N ALA A 88 5.79 15.18 -24.34
CA ALA A 88 6.94 15.89 -24.86
C ALA A 88 7.93 16.25 -23.74
N GLY A 89 9.23 16.19 -24.04
CA GLY A 89 10.31 16.60 -23.14
C GLY A 89 11.63 15.93 -23.50
N PRO A 90 12.74 16.32 -22.85
CA PRO A 90 13.96 15.52 -22.86
C PRO A 90 14.04 14.64 -21.59
N PRO A 91 14.03 13.29 -21.70
CA PRO A 91 13.65 12.52 -22.89
C PRO A 91 12.15 12.51 -23.13
N GLU A 92 11.75 12.19 -24.36
CA GLU A 92 10.35 11.97 -24.71
C GLU A 92 9.85 10.72 -23.99
N VAL A 93 8.57 10.69 -23.62
CA VAL A 93 8.00 9.58 -22.83
C VAL A 93 6.78 9.00 -23.53
N LEU A 94 6.82 7.70 -23.81
CA LEU A 94 5.64 6.91 -24.17
C LEU A 94 4.85 6.60 -22.89
N LYS A 95 3.58 6.98 -22.88
CA LYS A 95 2.58 6.55 -21.90
C LYS A 95 1.74 5.44 -22.48
N VAL A 96 1.67 4.33 -21.76
CA VAL A 96 0.80 3.21 -22.07
C VAL A 96 -0.17 3.04 -20.91
N ASP A 97 -1.45 3.21 -21.18
CA ASP A 97 -2.51 2.87 -20.24
C ASP A 97 -3.02 1.47 -20.57
N PHE A 98 -2.93 0.59 -19.58
CA PHE A 98 -3.43 -0.77 -19.67
C PHE A 98 -4.82 -0.85 -19.07
N ASP A 99 -5.70 -1.61 -19.71
CA ASP A 99 -7.03 -1.88 -19.16
C ASP A 99 -6.90 -2.81 -17.94
N PRO A 100 -7.37 -2.39 -16.74
CA PRO A 100 -7.19 -3.17 -15.52
C PRO A 100 -7.84 -4.56 -15.57
N ALA A 101 -9.05 -4.66 -16.14
CA ALA A 101 -9.82 -5.88 -16.13
C ALA A 101 -9.17 -6.98 -16.99
N SER A 102 -8.85 -6.66 -18.25
CA SER A 102 -8.19 -7.57 -19.18
C SER A 102 -6.77 -7.91 -18.73
N THR A 103 -6.03 -6.94 -18.18
CA THR A 103 -4.69 -7.16 -17.61
C THR A 103 -4.73 -8.15 -16.46
N GLU A 104 -5.56 -7.92 -15.45
CA GLU A 104 -5.66 -8.83 -14.30
C GLU A 104 -6.14 -10.22 -14.72
N GLN A 105 -7.11 -10.29 -15.63
CA GLN A 105 -7.60 -11.56 -16.16
C GLN A 105 -6.49 -12.34 -16.88
N ALA A 106 -5.64 -11.67 -17.66
CA ALA A 106 -4.52 -12.32 -18.33
C ALA A 106 -3.47 -12.82 -17.32
N LEU A 107 -3.08 -12.00 -16.34
CA LEU A 107 -2.11 -12.39 -15.31
C LEU A 107 -2.63 -13.55 -14.44
N ARG A 108 -3.90 -13.52 -14.03
CA ARG A 108 -4.52 -14.61 -13.26
C ARG A 108 -4.61 -15.91 -14.06
N ARG A 109 -4.95 -15.84 -15.36
CA ARG A 109 -4.93 -17.01 -16.27
C ARG A 109 -3.53 -17.62 -16.41
N ALA A 110 -2.48 -16.79 -16.32
CA ALA A 110 -1.10 -17.25 -16.30
C ALA A 110 -0.65 -17.80 -14.91
N GLY A 111 -1.56 -17.89 -13.94
CA GLY A 111 -1.28 -18.42 -12.60
C GLY A 111 -0.52 -17.46 -11.67
N LEU A 112 -0.40 -16.18 -12.04
CA LEU A 112 0.38 -15.21 -11.28
C LEU A 112 -0.39 -14.65 -10.09
N SER A 113 0.31 -14.50 -8.97
CA SER A 113 -0.23 -13.82 -7.79
C SER A 113 -0.13 -12.30 -7.98
N LEU A 114 -1.19 -11.57 -7.61
CA LEU A 114 -1.30 -10.14 -7.89
C LEU A 114 -1.26 -9.29 -6.62
N TRP A 115 -0.42 -8.27 -6.62
CA TRP A 115 -0.43 -7.17 -5.68
C TRP A 115 -1.26 -6.02 -6.23
N GLY A 116 -2.48 -5.87 -5.72
CA GLY A 116 -3.44 -4.85 -6.19
C GLY A 116 -3.08 -3.41 -5.81
N ALA A 117 -4.08 -2.53 -5.92
CA ALA A 117 -3.95 -1.09 -5.63
C ALA A 117 -3.77 -0.75 -4.14
N ASN A 118 -4.13 -1.67 -3.25
CA ASN A 118 -3.97 -1.51 -1.80
C ASN A 118 -2.54 -1.85 -1.40
N ARG A 119 -1.72 -0.80 -1.25
CA ARG A 119 -0.29 -0.90 -0.94
C ARG A 119 0.02 -0.05 0.30
N PRO A 120 0.96 -0.47 1.17
CA PRO A 120 1.40 0.34 2.27
C PRO A 120 2.01 1.64 1.73
N SER A 121 1.54 2.77 2.24
CA SER A 121 2.17 4.07 2.07
C SER A 121 3.55 4.08 2.73
N ILE A 122 4.55 4.59 2.02
CA ILE A 122 5.95 4.58 2.47
C ILE A 122 6.42 6.02 2.65
N LEU A 123 6.92 6.39 3.83
CA LEU A 123 7.66 7.63 4.04
C LEU A 123 9.15 7.38 3.80
N GLY A 124 9.69 7.96 2.73
CA GLY A 124 11.10 7.84 2.35
C GLY A 124 11.98 8.94 2.94
N TRP A 125 12.71 8.65 4.01
CA TRP A 125 13.82 9.46 4.48
C TRP A 125 15.05 9.19 3.61
N TRP A 126 15.33 10.08 2.67
CA TRP A 126 16.39 9.89 1.69
C TRP A 126 17.51 10.92 1.91
N LEU A 127 18.63 10.48 2.45
CA LEU A 127 19.81 11.29 2.71
C LEU A 127 20.82 11.10 1.59
N ASN A 128 21.21 12.18 0.92
CA ASN A 128 22.28 12.19 -0.06
C ASN A 128 23.54 12.78 0.55
N ASP A 129 24.64 12.02 0.54
CA ASP A 129 25.98 12.53 0.81
C ASP A 129 26.57 13.16 -0.45
N SER A 130 27.07 14.39 -0.31
CA SER A 130 27.86 15.08 -1.31
C SER A 130 29.16 15.63 -0.70
N THR A 131 30.01 16.24 -1.53
CA THR A 131 31.22 16.94 -1.08
C THR A 131 30.94 18.11 -0.12
N ASP A 132 29.74 18.68 -0.19
CA ASP A 132 29.31 19.83 0.61
C ASP A 132 28.59 19.40 1.91
N GLY A 133 28.43 18.09 2.12
CA GLY A 133 27.78 17.49 3.29
C GLY A 133 26.57 16.61 2.93
N SER A 134 25.91 16.12 3.96
CA SER A 134 24.70 15.29 3.83
C SER A 134 23.45 16.18 3.75
N SER A 135 22.51 15.84 2.87
CA SER A 135 21.24 16.58 2.72
C SER A 135 20.04 15.65 2.58
N LEU A 136 19.00 15.91 3.38
CA LEU A 136 17.72 15.20 3.27
C LEU A 136 16.93 15.71 2.06
N VAL A 137 16.49 14.79 1.21
CA VAL A 137 15.61 15.10 0.08
C VAL A 137 14.21 15.42 0.58
N GLY A 138 13.78 16.66 0.36
CA GLY A 138 12.43 17.13 0.67
C GLY A 138 11.48 17.03 -0.52
N ASP A 139 10.18 16.80 -0.27
CA ASP A 139 9.17 16.60 -1.33
C ASP A 139 9.08 17.79 -2.30
N GLY A 140 9.21 19.03 -1.79
CA GLY A 140 9.17 20.23 -2.62
C GLY A 140 10.42 20.49 -3.46
N GLN A 141 11.47 19.66 -3.35
CA GLN A 141 12.76 19.89 -4.00
C GLN A 141 12.87 19.19 -5.36
N ALA A 142 13.74 19.70 -6.24
CA ALA A 142 14.03 19.07 -7.53
C ALA A 142 14.64 17.67 -7.38
N SER A 143 15.44 17.47 -6.33
CA SER A 143 16.04 16.18 -5.95
C SER A 143 15.03 15.09 -5.64
N ALA A 144 13.76 15.42 -5.37
CA ALA A 144 12.69 14.44 -5.16
C ALA A 144 12.15 13.83 -6.46
N ALA A 145 12.36 14.48 -7.62
CA ALA A 145 11.78 14.02 -8.89
C ALA A 145 12.25 12.61 -9.32
N PRO A 146 13.54 12.22 -9.20
CA PRO A 146 13.97 10.85 -9.45
C PRO A 146 13.29 9.82 -8.54
N LEU A 147 13.13 10.13 -7.25
CA LEU A 147 12.51 9.24 -6.26
C LEU A 147 11.03 9.02 -6.57
N ARG A 148 10.29 10.08 -6.89
CA ARG A 148 8.87 9.97 -7.30
C ARG A 148 8.71 9.19 -8.61
N ARG A 149 9.60 9.39 -9.59
CA ARG A 149 9.59 8.62 -10.84
C ARG A 149 9.86 7.14 -10.59
N ALA A 150 10.85 6.82 -9.77
CA ALA A 150 11.17 5.45 -9.38
C ALA A 150 9.99 4.79 -8.63
N ALA A 151 9.37 5.50 -7.68
CA ALA A 151 8.20 5.02 -6.97
C ALA A 151 7.01 4.77 -7.91
N GLN A 152 6.76 5.68 -8.85
CA GLN A 152 5.75 5.49 -9.88
C GLN A 152 6.09 4.28 -10.77
N HIS A 153 7.35 4.13 -11.19
CA HIS A 153 7.81 3.00 -12.00
C HIS A 153 7.53 1.67 -11.30
N ARG A 154 7.83 1.59 -10.00
CA ARG A 154 7.63 0.40 -9.15
C ARG A 154 6.21 0.27 -8.56
N GLY A 155 5.34 1.24 -8.78
CA GLY A 155 3.97 1.26 -8.24
C GLY A 155 3.92 1.29 -6.72
N LEU A 156 4.80 2.05 -6.08
CA LEU A 156 4.81 2.26 -4.64
C LEU A 156 4.26 3.66 -4.29
N PRO A 157 3.32 3.78 -3.33
CA PRO A 157 2.88 5.06 -2.81
C PRO A 157 3.95 5.66 -1.89
N LEU A 158 4.92 6.34 -2.49
CA LEU A 158 6.03 7.01 -1.78
C LEU A 158 5.66 8.45 -1.44
N ARG A 159 5.81 8.79 -0.15
CA ARG A 159 5.81 10.15 0.39
C ARG A 159 7.22 10.52 0.81
N LEU A 160 7.55 11.80 0.74
CA LEU A 160 8.83 12.34 1.19
C LEU A 160 8.60 13.36 2.31
N PRO A 161 9.55 13.52 3.23
CA PRO A 161 9.49 14.57 4.25
C PRO A 161 9.50 15.96 3.61
N LEU A 162 9.12 16.99 4.37
CA LEU A 162 9.22 18.38 3.91
C LEU A 162 10.68 18.84 3.87
N ALA A 163 11.56 18.11 4.59
CA ALA A 163 12.93 18.43 4.87
C ALA A 163 13.10 19.79 5.56
N ASP A 164 12.22 20.08 6.53
CA ASP A 164 12.33 21.25 7.40
C ASP A 164 13.50 21.11 8.39
N LEU A 165 13.80 22.18 9.15
CA LEU A 165 14.94 22.21 10.05
C LEU A 165 14.92 21.07 11.09
N ASN A 166 13.74 20.71 11.62
CA ASN A 166 13.63 19.64 12.61
C ASN A 166 13.94 18.27 11.99
N GLU A 167 13.51 18.06 10.74
CA GLU A 167 13.82 16.86 9.99
C GLU A 167 15.29 16.78 9.58
N GLN A 168 15.88 17.90 9.14
CA GLN A 168 17.31 17.98 8.78
C GLN A 168 18.21 17.63 9.98
N ILE A 169 17.83 18.04 11.21
CA ILE A 169 18.60 17.73 12.43
C ILE A 169 18.66 16.22 12.70
N VAL A 170 17.56 15.49 12.46
CA VAL A 170 17.50 14.05 12.75
C VAL A 170 17.92 13.18 11.55
N ALA A 171 17.94 13.73 10.34
CA ALA A 171 18.36 13.04 9.12
C ALA A 171 19.88 12.90 9.00
N THR A 172 20.47 12.12 9.90
CA THR A 172 21.91 11.83 9.92
C THR A 172 22.16 10.39 9.48
N ALA A 173 23.33 10.13 8.87
CA ALA A 173 23.71 8.78 8.46
C ALA A 173 23.61 7.74 9.60
N PRO A 174 24.05 8.02 10.85
CA PRO A 174 23.86 7.08 11.97
C PRO A 174 22.38 6.76 12.26
N ASN A 175 21.49 7.74 12.14
CA ASN A 175 20.06 7.54 12.40
C ASN A 175 19.40 6.73 11.28
N LEU A 176 19.74 7.00 10.01
CA LEU A 176 19.17 6.29 8.87
C LEU A 176 19.72 4.86 8.72
N GLU A 177 20.99 4.66 9.07
CA GLU A 177 21.63 3.33 9.10
C GLU A 177 21.35 2.55 10.41
N GLY A 178 20.67 3.15 11.39
CA GLY A 178 20.34 2.54 12.68
C GLY A 178 19.30 1.42 12.59
N ALA A 179 19.26 0.50 13.56
CA ALA A 179 18.25 -0.59 13.61
C ALA A 179 16.91 -0.17 14.22
N ASP A 180 16.93 0.88 15.01
CA ASP A 180 15.76 1.45 15.64
C ASP A 180 15.34 2.71 14.87
N PRO A 181 14.10 2.79 14.36
CA PRO A 181 13.61 3.99 13.70
C PRO A 181 13.18 5.08 14.69
N ALA A 182 13.33 4.88 16.01
CA ALA A 182 12.94 5.85 17.04
C ALA A 182 13.42 7.29 16.78
N PRO A 183 14.68 7.54 16.33
CA PRO A 183 15.14 8.91 16.03
C PRO A 183 14.36 9.61 14.91
N LEU A 184 13.81 8.85 13.96
CA LEU A 184 13.04 9.36 12.83
C LEU A 184 11.52 9.37 13.11
N ARG A 185 11.07 8.56 14.08
CA ARG A 185 9.64 8.29 14.32
C ARG A 185 8.85 9.55 14.66
N GLY A 186 9.33 10.36 15.61
CA GLY A 186 8.62 11.56 16.05
C GLY A 186 8.37 12.56 14.92
N ALA A 187 9.37 12.79 14.05
CA ALA A 187 9.21 13.64 12.88
C ALA A 187 8.33 13.00 11.78
N SER A 188 8.22 11.67 11.76
CA SER A 188 7.46 10.91 10.76
C SER A 188 5.96 10.82 11.05
N GLU A 189 5.53 11.00 12.30
CA GLU A 189 4.12 10.81 12.72
C GLU A 189 3.14 11.65 11.89
N ARG A 190 3.51 12.88 11.54
CA ARG A 190 2.67 13.81 10.78
C ARG A 190 2.32 13.34 9.37
N TYR A 191 3.06 12.39 8.80
CA TYR A 191 2.82 11.86 7.45
C TYR A 191 1.85 10.68 7.44
N ASN A 192 1.57 10.07 8.59
CA ASN A 192 0.69 8.91 8.75
C ASN A 192 0.94 7.83 7.67
N ALA A 193 2.21 7.51 7.44
CA ALA A 193 2.62 6.45 6.52
C ALA A 193 2.59 5.09 7.21
N ASP A 194 2.29 4.03 6.45
CA ASP A 194 2.25 2.66 6.96
C ASP A 194 3.67 2.12 7.22
N ALA A 195 4.63 2.52 6.38
CA ALA A 195 6.02 2.11 6.45
C ALA A 195 6.97 3.31 6.48
N LEU A 196 8.12 3.12 7.15
CA LEU A 196 9.24 4.04 7.12
C LEU A 196 10.37 3.41 6.30
N LEU A 197 10.88 4.13 5.30
CA LEU A 197 12.04 3.74 4.50
C LEU A 197 13.16 4.76 4.74
N ALA A 198 14.25 4.35 5.36
CA ALA A 198 15.47 5.15 5.48
C ALA A 198 16.47 4.72 4.40
N VAL A 199 16.99 5.68 3.66
CA VAL A 199 17.97 5.47 2.60
C VAL A 199 19.13 6.43 2.80
N HIS A 200 20.33 5.88 2.93
CA HIS A 200 21.56 6.64 2.91
C HIS A 200 22.28 6.39 1.59
N ALA A 201 22.28 7.40 0.72
CA ALA A 201 22.84 7.36 -0.62
C ALA A 201 24.13 8.18 -0.69
N ARG A 202 25.18 7.60 -1.27
CA ARG A 202 26.50 8.22 -1.40
C ARG A 202 27.13 7.86 -2.75
N GLU A 203 27.92 8.77 -3.29
CA GLU A 203 28.71 8.54 -4.49
C GLU A 203 30.11 8.06 -4.11
N GLU A 204 30.53 6.89 -4.61
CA GLU A 204 31.86 6.33 -4.39
C GLU A 204 32.38 5.73 -5.70
N GLY A 205 33.58 6.12 -6.13
CA GLY A 205 34.22 5.57 -7.33
C GLY A 205 33.47 5.82 -8.65
N GLY A 206 32.70 6.92 -8.74
CA GLY A 206 31.89 7.25 -9.92
C GLY A 206 30.60 6.41 -10.05
N GLN A 207 30.21 5.73 -8.98
CA GLN A 207 28.93 5.03 -8.89
C GLN A 207 28.17 5.48 -7.64
N TRP A 208 26.85 5.50 -7.75
CA TRP A 208 25.98 5.73 -6.62
C TRP A 208 25.72 4.41 -5.89
N GLN A 209 25.73 4.46 -4.56
CA GLN A 209 25.42 3.34 -3.71
C GLN A 209 24.50 3.78 -2.58
N ALA A 210 23.60 2.90 -2.18
CA ALA A 210 22.65 3.14 -1.11
C ALA A 210 22.66 1.98 -0.12
N LYS A 211 22.64 2.32 1.17
CA LYS A 211 22.13 1.42 2.19
C LYS A 211 20.70 1.83 2.52
N TRP A 212 19.82 0.86 2.66
CA TRP A 212 18.42 1.13 2.97
C TRP A 212 17.90 0.23 4.08
N ARG A 213 16.93 0.75 4.81
CA ARG A 213 16.19 0.04 5.86
C ARG A 213 14.71 0.38 5.76
N LEU A 214 13.88 -0.63 5.96
CA LEU A 214 12.43 -0.52 5.86
C LEU A 214 11.80 -1.10 7.14
N TRP A 215 10.90 -0.33 7.74
CA TRP A 215 10.10 -0.73 8.89
C TRP A 215 8.63 -0.69 8.53
N LEU A 216 7.93 -1.81 8.71
CA LEU A 216 6.48 -1.93 8.50
C LEU A 216 5.88 -2.79 9.62
N GLY A 217 5.24 -2.13 10.59
CA GLY A 217 4.86 -2.77 11.85
C GLY A 217 6.09 -3.36 12.56
N ASP A 218 6.03 -4.65 12.89
CA ASP A 218 7.16 -5.37 13.53
C ASP A 218 8.23 -5.85 12.55
N GLN A 219 7.98 -5.76 11.24
CA GLN A 219 8.91 -6.24 10.22
C GLN A 219 10.00 -5.22 9.95
N LYS A 220 11.23 -5.73 9.81
CA LYS A 220 12.43 -4.93 9.54
C LYS A 220 13.19 -5.58 8.39
N GLU A 221 13.35 -4.83 7.32
CA GLU A 221 14.11 -5.23 6.15
C GLU A 221 15.28 -4.26 5.96
N ALA A 222 16.37 -4.76 5.39
CA ALA A 222 17.53 -3.94 5.09
C ALA A 222 18.28 -4.49 3.88
N GLY A 223 19.06 -3.64 3.24
CA GLY A 223 19.91 -4.04 2.14
C GLY A 223 20.80 -2.92 1.65
N SER A 224 21.52 -3.23 0.58
CA SER A 224 22.32 -2.27 -0.15
C SER A 224 22.17 -2.49 -1.64
N VAL A 225 22.20 -1.41 -2.42
CA VAL A 225 22.12 -1.43 -3.88
C VAL A 225 23.07 -0.40 -4.47
N GLN A 226 23.32 -0.51 -5.77
CA GLN A 226 24.14 0.42 -6.55
C GLN A 226 23.37 0.90 -7.78
N GLY A 227 23.74 2.05 -8.30
CA GLY A 227 23.19 2.66 -9.50
C GLY A 227 24.23 3.51 -10.21
N ALA A 228 24.12 3.63 -11.53
CA ALA A 228 25.02 4.47 -12.32
C ALA A 228 24.83 5.97 -12.01
N ASP A 229 23.61 6.36 -11.64
CA ASP A 229 23.23 7.72 -11.24
C ASP A 229 22.16 7.67 -10.13
N GLN A 230 21.73 8.83 -9.63
CA GLN A 230 20.70 8.93 -8.60
C GLN A 230 19.34 8.34 -9.01
N ALA A 231 18.98 8.40 -10.29
CA ALA A 231 17.72 7.88 -10.78
C ALA A 231 17.73 6.34 -10.82
N ALA A 232 18.82 5.76 -11.32
CA ALA A 232 19.06 4.32 -11.30
C ALA A 232 19.15 3.80 -9.85
N LEU A 233 19.78 4.55 -8.94
CA LEU A 233 19.84 4.18 -7.52
C LEU A 233 18.45 4.18 -6.88
N ALA A 234 17.64 5.22 -7.12
CA ALA A 234 16.28 5.31 -6.63
C ALA A 234 15.42 4.15 -7.10
N ASP A 235 15.53 3.81 -8.38
CA ASP A 235 14.82 2.70 -8.99
C ASP A 235 15.26 1.34 -8.41
N ALA A 236 16.57 1.14 -8.20
CA ALA A 236 17.11 -0.08 -7.59
C ALA A 236 16.69 -0.26 -6.11
N VAL A 237 16.68 0.81 -5.31
CA VAL A 237 16.21 0.74 -3.91
C VAL A 237 14.73 0.35 -3.87
N LEU A 238 13.90 1.02 -4.68
CA LEU A 238 12.46 0.79 -4.66
C LEU A 238 12.07 -0.56 -5.28
N LEU A 239 12.87 -1.09 -6.22
CA LEU A 239 12.77 -2.48 -6.65
C LEU A 239 13.00 -3.44 -5.49
N ALA A 240 14.12 -3.29 -4.76
CA ALA A 240 14.45 -4.15 -3.63
C ALA A 240 13.35 -4.11 -2.54
N VAL A 241 12.80 -2.92 -2.25
CA VAL A 241 11.67 -2.75 -1.34
C VAL A 241 10.41 -3.47 -1.85
N THR A 242 10.12 -3.38 -3.14
CA THR A 242 8.97 -4.06 -3.76
C THR A 242 9.10 -5.58 -3.61
N GLU A 243 10.28 -6.14 -3.89
CA GLU A 243 10.53 -7.59 -3.78
C GLU A 243 10.41 -8.12 -2.34
N ARG A 244 10.74 -7.30 -1.32
CA ARG A 244 10.56 -7.67 0.09
C ARG A 244 9.11 -7.57 0.56
N LEU A 245 8.36 -6.60 0.05
CA LEU A 245 6.97 -6.40 0.45
C LEU A 245 6.00 -7.33 -0.27
N ALA A 246 6.20 -7.57 -1.56
CA ALA A 246 5.25 -8.27 -2.42
C ALA A 246 4.74 -9.61 -1.86
N PRO A 247 5.59 -10.52 -1.30
CA PRO A 247 5.13 -11.81 -0.79
C PRO A 247 4.01 -11.74 0.25
N ARG A 248 3.87 -10.62 0.97
CA ARG A 248 2.85 -10.42 2.02
C ARG A 248 1.54 -9.82 1.49
N PHE A 249 1.56 -9.19 0.32
CA PHE A 249 0.42 -8.44 -0.22
C PHE A 249 -0.11 -8.99 -1.55
N VAL A 250 0.61 -9.93 -2.18
CA VAL A 250 0.13 -10.63 -3.37
C VAL A 250 -0.99 -11.61 -3.04
N VAL A 251 -1.90 -11.78 -3.98
CA VAL A 251 -3.02 -12.72 -3.86
C VAL A 251 -3.04 -13.70 -4.99
N LYS A 252 -3.09 -14.98 -4.60
CA LYS A 252 -3.11 -16.11 -5.53
C LYS A 252 -4.41 -16.11 -6.36
N PRO A 253 -4.34 -16.49 -7.65
CA PRO A 253 -5.54 -16.74 -8.44
C PRO A 253 -6.45 -17.76 -7.75
N GLY A 254 -7.76 -17.50 -7.74
CA GLY A 254 -8.75 -18.38 -7.11
C GLY A 254 -8.81 -18.32 -5.58
N ALA A 255 -7.92 -17.59 -4.90
CA ALA A 255 -8.00 -17.38 -3.45
C ALA A 255 -9.03 -16.32 -3.05
N SER A 256 -9.47 -15.49 -4.01
CA SER A 256 -10.52 -14.50 -3.77
C SER A 256 -11.89 -15.15 -3.83
N GLY A 257 -12.67 -14.99 -2.76
CA GLY A 257 -14.04 -15.48 -2.66
C GLY A 257 -14.87 -14.60 -1.72
N GLU A 258 -16.09 -15.03 -1.42
CA GLU A 258 -16.89 -14.41 -0.38
C GLU A 258 -16.29 -14.74 0.99
N GLN A 259 -16.08 -13.74 1.83
CA GLN A 259 -15.53 -13.86 3.18
C GLN A 259 -16.48 -13.20 4.17
N LEU A 260 -16.62 -13.83 5.34
CA LEU A 260 -17.32 -13.25 6.48
C LEU A 260 -16.30 -12.67 7.46
N LEU A 261 -16.35 -11.36 7.62
CA LEU A 261 -15.49 -10.57 8.48
C LEU A 261 -16.27 -10.06 9.69
N GLU A 262 -15.85 -10.46 10.88
CA GLU A 262 -16.30 -9.87 12.14
C GLU A 262 -15.31 -8.81 12.61
N VAL A 263 -15.80 -7.62 12.97
CA VAL A 263 -15.00 -6.58 13.61
C VAL A 263 -15.63 -6.20 14.95
N GLN A 264 -14.82 -6.25 16.00
CA GLN A 264 -15.18 -5.94 17.39
C GLN A 264 -14.69 -4.54 17.80
N GLY A 265 -15.28 -3.96 18.86
CA GLY A 265 -14.91 -2.63 19.34
C GLY A 265 -15.42 -1.49 18.45
N MET A 266 -16.54 -1.68 17.77
CA MET A 266 -17.11 -0.69 16.86
C MET A 266 -17.70 0.51 17.61
N ASN A 267 -17.41 1.71 17.10
CA ASN A 267 -18.05 2.96 17.48
C ASN A 267 -18.39 3.76 16.19
N LEU A 268 -19.04 4.91 16.34
CA LEU A 268 -19.50 5.70 15.20
C LEU A 268 -18.35 6.14 14.27
N GLU A 269 -17.21 6.56 14.82
CA GLU A 269 -16.03 6.98 14.05
C GLU A 269 -15.40 5.81 13.29
N ARG A 270 -15.25 4.66 13.97
CA ARG A 270 -14.71 3.43 13.41
C ARG A 270 -15.60 2.87 12.30
N TYR A 271 -16.91 3.08 12.36
CA TYR A 271 -17.83 2.62 11.33
C TYR A 271 -17.54 3.28 9.98
N ALA A 272 -17.38 4.61 9.96
CA ALA A 272 -17.02 5.33 8.74
C ALA A 272 -15.63 4.94 8.23
N ALA A 273 -14.65 4.76 9.13
CA ALA A 273 -13.31 4.32 8.77
C ALA A 273 -13.31 2.91 8.15
N LEU A 274 -13.99 1.95 8.79
CA LEU A 274 -14.09 0.57 8.32
C LEU A 274 -14.85 0.47 7.00
N GLY A 275 -15.94 1.22 6.83
CA GLY A 275 -16.69 1.27 5.58
C GLY A 275 -15.81 1.67 4.39
N ARG A 276 -14.96 2.70 4.56
CA ARG A 276 -13.98 3.12 3.54
C ARG A 276 -12.91 2.06 3.27
N LEU A 277 -12.41 1.41 4.32
CA LEU A 277 -11.40 0.35 4.19
C LEU A 277 -11.93 -0.86 3.43
N LEU A 278 -13.21 -1.18 3.59
CA LEU A 278 -13.85 -2.33 2.97
C LEU A 278 -14.54 -2.00 1.63
N GLU A 279 -14.60 -0.73 1.22
CA GLU A 279 -15.17 -0.29 -0.06
C GLU A 279 -14.61 -1.07 -1.27
N PRO A 280 -13.29 -1.28 -1.41
CA PRO A 280 -12.72 -2.05 -2.52
C PRO A 280 -13.15 -3.52 -2.54
N PHE A 281 -13.63 -4.04 -1.42
CA PHE A 281 -14.07 -5.43 -1.26
C PHE A 281 -15.60 -5.58 -1.38
N GLY A 282 -16.33 -4.51 -1.72
CA GLY A 282 -17.78 -4.55 -1.91
C GLY A 282 -18.54 -4.97 -0.64
N ALA A 283 -18.13 -4.44 0.51
CA ALA A 283 -18.65 -4.83 1.82
C ALA A 283 -20.17 -4.70 1.92
N ARG A 284 -20.82 -5.75 2.41
CA ARG A 284 -22.25 -5.79 2.73
C ARG A 284 -22.45 -6.11 4.19
N LEU A 285 -23.05 -5.18 4.92
CA LEU A 285 -23.42 -5.39 6.31
C LEU A 285 -24.39 -6.58 6.42
N GLN A 286 -24.08 -7.55 7.28
CA GLN A 286 -24.93 -8.72 7.56
C GLN A 286 -25.67 -8.54 8.88
N SER A 287 -24.96 -8.13 9.94
CA SER A 287 -25.54 -7.94 11.27
C SER A 287 -24.71 -6.95 12.10
N VAL A 288 -25.38 -6.34 13.07
CA VAL A 288 -24.78 -5.49 14.11
C VAL A 288 -25.29 -6.01 15.45
N ASP A 289 -24.37 -6.34 16.35
CA ASP A 289 -24.65 -6.78 17.71
C ASP A 289 -23.75 -6.01 18.68
N GLY A 290 -24.29 -4.95 19.29
CA GLY A 290 -23.53 -4.05 20.16
C GLY A 290 -22.33 -3.43 19.45
N ASP A 291 -21.12 -3.75 19.91
CA ASP A 291 -19.85 -3.30 19.35
C ASP A 291 -19.28 -4.26 18.30
N ARG A 292 -20.02 -5.30 17.91
CA ARG A 292 -19.61 -6.31 16.91
C ARG A 292 -20.39 -6.12 15.62
N ILE A 293 -19.68 -6.10 14.51
CA ILE A 293 -20.28 -5.99 13.19
C ILE A 293 -19.80 -7.12 12.30
N LEU A 294 -20.73 -7.74 11.60
CA LEU A 294 -20.47 -8.78 10.62
C LEU A 294 -20.63 -8.22 9.21
N TYR A 295 -19.57 -8.24 8.43
CA TYR A 295 -19.57 -7.89 7.02
C TYR A 295 -19.36 -9.13 6.15
N ARG A 296 -20.06 -9.14 5.03
CA ARG A 296 -19.74 -9.99 3.89
C ARG A 296 -18.93 -9.18 2.92
N VAL A 297 -17.73 -9.65 2.58
CA VAL A 297 -16.78 -8.96 1.71
C VAL A 297 -16.27 -9.93 0.65
N ASN A 298 -15.86 -9.41 -0.50
CA ASN A 298 -15.25 -10.20 -1.57
C ASN A 298 -13.75 -9.98 -1.59
N GLY A 299 -12.96 -11.03 -1.41
CA GLY A 299 -11.50 -10.95 -1.37
C GLY A 299 -10.88 -12.25 -0.88
N SER A 300 -9.55 -12.33 -0.87
CA SER A 300 -8.88 -13.42 -0.15
C SER A 300 -8.70 -13.06 1.32
N ALA A 301 -8.55 -14.06 2.17
CA ALA A 301 -8.30 -13.88 3.60
C ALA A 301 -7.01 -13.07 3.86
N GLU A 302 -5.97 -13.34 3.08
CA GLU A 302 -4.68 -12.64 3.15
C GLU A 302 -4.80 -11.16 2.77
N GLN A 303 -5.57 -10.84 1.72
CA GLN A 303 -5.86 -9.46 1.31
C GLN A 303 -6.50 -8.66 2.44
N LEU A 304 -7.55 -9.23 3.05
CA LEU A 304 -8.29 -8.60 4.13
C LEU A 304 -7.41 -8.43 5.36
N ARG A 305 -6.65 -9.47 5.74
CA ARG A 305 -5.69 -9.41 6.86
C ARG A 305 -4.65 -8.32 6.64
N SER A 306 -4.07 -8.26 5.45
CA SER A 306 -3.09 -7.23 5.10
C SER A 306 -3.71 -5.83 5.17
N GLN A 307 -4.87 -5.60 4.54
CA GLN A 307 -5.56 -4.30 4.56
C GLN A 307 -5.91 -3.85 5.98
N LEU A 308 -6.51 -4.74 6.77
CA LEU A 308 -6.94 -4.43 8.13
C LEU A 308 -5.75 -4.20 9.06
N SER A 309 -4.63 -4.89 8.84
CA SER A 309 -3.38 -4.65 9.57
C SER A 309 -2.76 -3.28 9.26
N LEU A 310 -2.86 -2.79 8.03
CA LEU A 310 -2.45 -1.42 7.67
C LEU A 310 -3.30 -0.38 8.39
N ALA A 311 -4.59 -0.67 8.56
CA ALA A 311 -5.49 0.12 9.38
C ALA A 311 -5.32 -0.07 10.91
N LYS A 312 -4.29 -0.80 11.34
CA LYS A 312 -3.94 -1.09 12.73
C LYS A 312 -4.91 -2.01 13.47
N LEU A 313 -5.80 -2.72 12.78
CA LEU A 313 -6.63 -3.74 13.40
C LEU A 313 -5.82 -5.01 13.69
N GLN A 314 -6.10 -5.63 14.83
CA GLN A 314 -5.49 -6.88 15.27
C GLN A 314 -6.41 -8.06 14.99
N GLU A 315 -5.88 -9.13 14.41
CA GLU A 315 -6.62 -10.38 14.21
C GLU A 315 -6.84 -11.09 15.56
N VAL A 316 -8.06 -11.54 15.79
CA VAL A 316 -8.45 -12.27 17.01
C VAL A 316 -8.55 -13.76 16.67
N PRO A 317 -7.78 -14.64 17.35
CA PRO A 317 -7.88 -16.07 17.12
C PRO A 317 -9.30 -16.61 17.40
N ALA A 318 -9.75 -17.56 16.59
CA ALA A 318 -11.11 -18.12 16.65
C ALA A 318 -11.51 -18.70 18.03
N GLY A 319 -10.54 -18.99 18.92
CA GLY A 319 -10.76 -19.60 20.24
C GLY A 319 -10.95 -18.65 21.43
N GLN A 320 -10.95 -17.31 21.24
CA GLN A 320 -11.03 -16.34 22.37
C GLN A 320 -12.35 -15.55 22.46
N ALA A 321 -13.44 -16.03 21.86
CA ALA A 321 -14.77 -15.46 22.12
C ALA A 321 -15.40 -16.17 23.34
N PRO A 322 -16.02 -15.44 24.29
CA PRO A 322 -16.97 -16.04 25.23
C PRO A 322 -18.04 -16.74 24.41
N ALA A 323 -18.36 -17.99 24.77
CA ALA A 323 -19.51 -18.67 24.19
C ALA A 323 -20.74 -17.76 24.30
N PRO A 324 -21.57 -17.63 23.25
CA PRO A 324 -22.87 -16.98 23.42
C PRO A 324 -23.57 -17.70 24.56
N THR A 325 -23.80 -17.00 25.67
CA THR A 325 -24.65 -17.50 26.74
C THR A 325 -26.02 -17.70 26.13
N ALA A 326 -26.35 -18.97 25.85
CA ALA A 326 -27.70 -19.34 25.47
C ALA A 326 -28.64 -18.80 26.55
N PRO A 327 -29.71 -18.06 26.19
CA PRO A 327 -30.72 -17.71 27.17
C PRO A 327 -31.25 -19.02 27.76
N VAL A 328 -31.06 -19.21 29.06
CA VAL A 328 -31.63 -20.33 29.80
C VAL A 328 -33.13 -20.08 29.81
N GLN A 329 -33.85 -20.63 28.82
CA GLN A 329 -35.31 -20.60 28.85
C GLN A 329 -35.77 -21.56 29.95
N PRO A 330 -36.70 -21.15 30.83
CA PRO A 330 -37.37 -22.07 31.73
C PRO A 330 -38.08 -23.14 30.89
N VAL A 331 -37.82 -24.41 31.19
CA VAL A 331 -38.53 -25.52 30.56
C VAL A 331 -39.99 -25.44 31.00
N ALA A 332 -40.86 -24.94 30.14
CA ALA A 332 -42.30 -25.12 30.29
C ALA A 332 -42.65 -26.47 29.66
N ASP A 333 -43.18 -27.38 30.46
CA ASP A 333 -43.67 -28.68 30.01
C ASP A 333 -44.71 -28.49 28.89
N GLY A 334 -44.43 -29.06 27.72
CA GLY A 334 -45.46 -29.31 26.70
C GLY A 334 -45.49 -28.37 25.48
N SER A 335 -44.36 -27.94 24.91
CA SER A 335 -44.35 -27.24 23.61
C SER A 335 -43.50 -27.94 22.55
N ALA A 336 -44.05 -28.01 21.34
CA ALA A 336 -43.50 -28.66 20.14
C ALA A 336 -42.06 -28.20 19.82
N PRO A 337 -41.22 -29.04 19.17
CA PRO A 337 -39.83 -28.69 18.90
C PRO A 337 -39.74 -27.42 18.05
N VAL A 338 -39.30 -26.34 18.69
CA VAL A 338 -38.89 -25.11 18.03
C VAL A 338 -37.69 -25.46 17.17
N ILE A 339 -37.79 -25.19 15.87
CA ILE A 339 -36.69 -25.34 14.92
C ILE A 339 -35.50 -24.56 15.49
N ALA A 340 -34.41 -25.26 15.78
CA ALA A 340 -33.19 -24.63 16.25
C ALA A 340 -32.82 -23.49 15.29
N PRO A 341 -32.51 -22.27 15.79
CA PRO A 341 -32.05 -21.20 14.91
C PRO A 341 -30.85 -21.71 14.12
N SER A 342 -30.87 -21.48 12.80
CA SER A 342 -29.73 -21.80 11.94
C SER A 342 -28.44 -21.33 12.62
N PRO A 343 -27.39 -22.16 12.69
CA PRO A 343 -26.15 -21.77 13.34
C PRO A 343 -25.68 -20.44 12.75
N ALA A 344 -25.43 -19.47 13.62
CA ALA A 344 -24.98 -18.14 13.21
C ALA A 344 -23.76 -18.31 12.28
N PRO A 345 -23.71 -17.59 11.15
CA PRO A 345 -22.63 -17.74 10.19
C PRO A 345 -21.29 -17.51 10.89
N VAL A 346 -20.43 -18.52 10.90
CA VAL A 346 -19.14 -18.44 11.60
C VAL A 346 -18.23 -17.53 10.77
N PRO A 347 -17.78 -16.38 11.31
CA PRO A 347 -16.88 -15.51 10.59
C PRO A 347 -15.53 -16.21 10.38
N GLN A 348 -15.03 -16.14 9.15
CA GLN A 348 -13.73 -16.71 8.77
C GLN A 348 -12.58 -15.83 9.28
N LEU A 349 -12.84 -14.52 9.40
CA LEU A 349 -11.90 -13.52 9.88
C LEU A 349 -12.52 -12.76 11.04
N ARG A 350 -11.77 -12.60 12.14
CA ARG A 350 -12.16 -11.79 13.28
C ARG A 350 -11.08 -10.77 13.59
N PHE A 351 -11.47 -9.51 13.71
CA PHE A 351 -10.57 -8.41 14.00
C PHE A 351 -11.11 -7.56 15.13
N ARG A 352 -10.20 -6.89 15.83
CA ARG A 352 -10.51 -5.83 16.79
C ARG A 352 -9.66 -4.61 16.50
N TRP A 353 -10.21 -3.45 16.79
CA TRP A 353 -9.47 -2.19 16.74
C TRP A 353 -8.45 -2.04 17.86
#